data_AF-A0AAJ5VNL2-F1
#
_entry.id   AF-A0AAJ5VNL2-F1
#
_cell.length_a   1.000
_cell.length_b   1.000
_cell.length_c   1.000
_cell.angle_alpha   90.00
_cell.angle_beta   90.00
_cell.angle_gamma   90.00
#
_symmetry.space_group_name_H-M   'P 1'
#
loop_
_entity.id
_entity.type
_entity.pdbx_description
1 polymer ?
#
loop_
_entity_poly.entity_id
_entity_poly.type
_entity_poly.pdbx_seq_one_letter_code
_entity_poly.pdbx_strand_id
1 'polypeptide(L)'
;MSPTRSSEPIERGWDEPWYRVRMENFQASFLPSDGEDLDEVCNVDAVVTLKDGSCWTATVFTLAEVERLMKLWTGTDEALGGRYFWVSDGLIVRDPGIGSMTGVIAGLIENGEFCGIFQRVIND
;
A
#
# COMPACT_ATOMS: atom_id res chain seq x y z
N MET A 1 -10.41 6.50 -23.76
CA MET A 1 -9.70 6.75 -22.50
C MET A 1 -8.29 6.22 -22.68
N SER A 2 -7.31 7.13 -22.75
CA SER A 2 -5.90 6.73 -22.84
C SER A 2 -5.45 6.19 -21.48
N PRO A 3 -4.57 5.18 -21.41
CA PRO A 3 -3.98 4.79 -20.14
C PRO A 3 -3.17 5.98 -19.65
N THR A 4 -3.51 6.48 -18.46
CA THR A 4 -2.72 7.50 -17.77
C THR A 4 -1.30 6.95 -17.66
N ARG A 5 -0.32 7.65 -18.25
CA ARG A 5 1.08 7.33 -17.98
C ARG A 5 1.27 7.61 -16.50
N SER A 6 1.28 6.57 -15.68
CA SER A 6 1.94 6.65 -14.38
C SER A 6 3.35 7.14 -14.68
N SER A 7 3.67 8.37 -14.29
CA SER A 7 5.01 8.91 -14.42
C SER A 7 6.00 7.91 -13.83
N GLU A 8 7.10 7.64 -14.52
CA GLU A 8 8.12 6.75 -13.98
C GLU A 8 8.69 7.31 -12.68
N PRO A 9 9.06 6.46 -11.71
CA PRO A 9 9.74 6.90 -10.50
C PRO A 9 10.99 7.72 -10.81
N ILE A 10 11.17 8.83 -10.07
CA ILE A 10 12.40 9.63 -10.11
C ILE A 10 13.55 8.84 -9.49
N GLU A 11 13.25 8.12 -8.40
CA GLU A 11 14.23 7.38 -7.62
C GLU A 11 13.55 6.20 -6.92
N ARG A 12 14.30 5.10 -6.78
CA ARG A 12 13.92 3.92 -6.00
C ARG A 12 15.12 3.38 -5.24
N GLY A 13 14.93 2.96 -4.00
CA GLY A 13 16.01 2.37 -3.23
C GLY A 13 15.65 2.07 -1.78
N TRP A 14 16.53 1.32 -1.13
CA TRP A 14 16.43 1.01 0.29
C TRP A 14 16.97 2.16 1.14
N ASP A 15 16.21 2.52 2.17
CA ASP A 15 16.64 3.28 3.33
C ASP A 15 16.15 2.52 4.57
N GLU A 16 16.92 1.48 4.93
CA GLU A 16 16.53 0.39 5.81
C GLU A 16 15.78 0.86 7.08
N PRO A 17 14.69 0.18 7.48
CA PRO A 17 14.10 -1.01 6.86
C PRO A 17 13.17 -0.71 5.66
N TRP A 18 13.13 0.53 5.17
CA TRP A 18 12.13 0.97 4.20
C TRP A 18 12.61 0.86 2.76
N TYR A 19 11.75 0.37 1.89
CA TYR A 19 11.92 0.53 0.45
C TYR A 19 11.18 1.79 -0.02
N ARG A 20 11.88 2.74 -0.63
CA ARG A 20 11.33 4.04 -1.02
C ARG A 20 11.18 4.18 -2.52
N VAL A 21 10.07 4.76 -2.93
CA VAL A 21 9.77 5.16 -4.30
C VAL A 21 9.45 6.65 -4.32
N ARG A 22 10.33 7.45 -4.91
CA ARG A 22 10.12 8.89 -5.09
C ARG A 22 9.45 9.14 -6.43
N MET A 23 8.29 9.77 -6.39
CA MET A 23 7.55 10.26 -7.54
C MET A 23 7.66 11.78 -7.60
N GLU A 24 7.13 12.39 -8.67
CA GLU A 24 7.13 13.85 -8.77
C GLU A 24 6.37 14.49 -7.60
N ASN A 25 5.17 13.98 -7.28
CA ASN A 25 4.21 14.62 -6.37
C ASN A 25 4.18 14.04 -4.94
N PHE A 26 4.84 12.89 -4.72
CA PHE A 26 4.85 12.21 -3.44
C PHE A 26 6.07 11.28 -3.33
N GLN A 27 6.35 10.83 -2.12
CA GLN A 27 7.24 9.71 -1.85
C GLN A 27 6.43 8.63 -1.11
N ALA A 28 6.49 7.39 -1.59
CA ALA A 28 5.96 6.24 -0.87
C ALA A 28 7.11 5.45 -0.25
N SER A 29 6.98 5.11 1.03
CA SER A 29 7.90 4.27 1.77
C SER A 29 7.15 3.01 2.18
N PHE A 30 7.66 1.86 1.79
CA PHE A 30 7.06 0.56 2.05
C PHE A 30 7.93 -0.22 3.01
N LEU A 31 7.31 -1.03 3.88
CA LEU A 31 8.00 -1.90 4.82
C LEU A 31 7.79 -3.38 4.46
N PRO A 32 8.40 -3.89 3.36
CA PRO A 32 8.32 -5.30 3.01
C PRO A 32 9.09 -6.17 4.02
N SER A 33 8.83 -7.48 3.99
CA SER A 33 9.56 -8.44 4.83
C SER A 33 11.01 -8.59 4.36
N ASP A 34 11.91 -9.00 5.27
CA ASP A 34 13.31 -9.23 4.94
C ASP A 34 13.45 -10.29 3.83
N GLY A 35 14.19 -9.96 2.78
CA GLY A 35 14.39 -10.83 1.60
C GLY A 35 13.15 -11.06 0.73
N GLU A 36 12.04 -10.35 0.96
CA GLU A 36 10.84 -10.46 0.12
C GLU A 36 11.09 -9.89 -1.28
N ASP A 37 10.59 -10.58 -2.31
CA ASP A 37 10.62 -10.07 -3.68
C ASP A 37 9.64 -8.90 -3.82
N LEU A 38 10.16 -7.73 -4.17
CA LEU A 38 9.40 -6.48 -4.26
C LEU A 38 8.30 -6.52 -5.34
N ASP A 39 8.39 -7.41 -6.32
CA ASP A 39 7.35 -7.59 -7.34
C ASP A 39 6.23 -8.54 -6.89
N GLU A 40 6.44 -9.29 -5.79
CA GLU A 40 5.49 -10.27 -5.25
C GLU A 40 4.84 -9.82 -3.92
N VAL A 41 5.22 -8.65 -3.40
CA VAL A 41 4.68 -8.10 -2.14
C VAL A 41 3.16 -8.08 -2.17
N CYS A 42 2.54 -8.79 -1.23
CA CYS A 42 1.09 -8.99 -1.17
C CYS A 42 0.42 -8.35 0.06
N ASN A 43 1.21 -7.99 1.07
CA ASN A 43 0.79 -7.32 2.29
C ASN A 43 1.94 -6.40 2.75
N VAL A 44 1.71 -5.09 2.83
CA VAL A 44 2.77 -4.15 3.21
C VAL A 44 2.22 -2.88 3.85
N ASP A 45 2.92 -2.39 4.87
CA ASP A 45 2.69 -1.05 5.42
C ASP A 45 3.31 0.02 4.51
N ALA A 46 2.53 1.05 4.23
CA ALA A 46 2.92 2.17 3.38
C ALA A 46 2.81 3.50 4.12
N VAL A 47 3.87 4.31 4.05
CA VAL A 47 3.89 5.71 4.47
C VAL A 47 4.07 6.59 3.25
N VAL A 48 3.14 7.50 3.01
CA VAL A 48 3.15 8.42 1.88
C VAL A 48 3.34 9.84 2.38
N THR A 49 4.39 10.49 1.90
CA THR A 49 4.64 11.92 2.11
C THR A 49 4.31 12.68 0.84
N LEU A 50 3.34 13.59 0.91
CA LEU A 50 2.96 14.46 -0.21
C LEU A 50 3.91 15.67 -0.31
N LYS A 51 3.88 16.36 -1.46
CA LYS A 51 4.66 17.60 -1.71
C LYS A 51 4.49 18.69 -0.64
N ASP A 52 3.31 18.77 -0.02
CA ASP A 52 3.01 19.74 1.04
C ASP A 52 3.59 19.35 2.41
N GLY A 53 4.27 18.21 2.50
CA GLY A 53 4.87 17.67 3.71
C GLY A 53 3.90 16.87 4.58
N SER A 54 2.62 16.75 4.20
CA SER A 54 1.68 15.90 4.92
C SER A 54 2.06 14.42 4.80
N CYS A 55 1.90 13.68 5.89
CA CYS A 55 2.26 12.28 6.02
C CYS A 55 0.99 11.44 6.23
N TRP A 56 0.92 10.29 5.56
CA TRP A 56 -0.26 9.45 5.49
C TRP A 56 0.13 7.98 5.53
N THR A 57 -0.70 7.13 6.15
CA THR A 57 -0.48 5.69 6.24
C THR A 57 -1.62 4.88 5.62
N ALA A 58 -1.26 3.69 5.17
CA ALA A 58 -2.18 2.60 4.87
C ALA A 58 -1.45 1.26 5.02
N THR A 59 -2.17 0.21 5.41
CA THR A 59 -1.71 -1.17 5.18
C THR A 59 -2.37 -1.70 3.92
N VAL A 60 -1.55 -2.06 2.93
CA VAL A 60 -2.00 -2.48 1.60
C VAL A 60 -2.00 -3.99 1.53
N PHE A 61 -3.10 -4.58 1.09
CA PHE A 61 -3.23 -6.03 0.85
C PHE A 61 -3.65 -6.28 -0.60
N THR A 62 -3.22 -7.37 -1.20
CA THR A 62 -3.86 -7.87 -2.42
C THR A 62 -5.16 -8.59 -2.07
N LEU A 63 -6.12 -8.62 -3.01
CA LEU A 63 -7.34 -9.40 -2.85
C LEU A 63 -7.04 -10.89 -2.61
N ALA A 64 -6.04 -11.43 -3.32
CA ALA A 64 -5.62 -12.82 -3.17
C ALA A 64 -5.07 -13.10 -1.76
N GLU A 65 -4.35 -12.15 -1.17
CA GLU A 65 -3.81 -12.30 0.19
C GLU A 65 -4.90 -12.22 1.25
N VAL A 66 -5.88 -11.33 1.10
CA VAL A 66 -7.06 -11.29 1.97
C VAL A 66 -7.78 -12.64 1.94
N GLU A 67 -8.02 -13.19 0.75
CA GLU A 67 -8.65 -14.52 0.61
C GLU A 67 -7.81 -15.63 1.25
N ARG A 68 -6.48 -15.60 1.07
CA ARG A 68 -5.56 -16.57 1.67
C ARG A 68 -5.60 -16.52 3.20
N LEU A 69 -5.59 -15.33 3.79
CA LEU A 69 -5.66 -15.12 5.23
C LEU A 69 -7.01 -15.60 5.80
N MET A 70 -8.12 -15.27 5.16
CA MET A 70 -9.44 -15.74 5.57
C MET A 70 -9.55 -17.27 5.52
N LYS A 71 -8.99 -17.91 4.50
CA LYS A 71 -8.91 -19.39 4.43
C LYS A 71 -8.01 -19.96 5.52
N LEU A 72 -6.87 -19.30 5.81
CA LEU A 72 -5.94 -19.73 6.86
C LEU A 72 -6.58 -19.73 8.24
N TRP A 73 -7.44 -18.75 8.53
CA TRP A 73 -8.19 -18.66 9.80
C TRP A 73 -9.41 -19.58 9.88
N THR A 74 -9.63 -20.44 8.87
CA THR A 74 -10.71 -21.42 8.94
C THR A 74 -10.45 -22.42 10.08
N GLY A 75 -11.38 -22.47 11.03
CA GLY A 75 -11.29 -23.37 12.18
C GLY A 75 -10.51 -22.79 13.37
N THR A 76 -10.12 -21.51 13.31
CA THR A 76 -9.59 -20.76 14.45
C THR A 76 -10.61 -19.77 14.99
N ASP A 77 -10.30 -19.11 16.11
CA ASP A 77 -11.14 -18.03 16.65
C ASP A 77 -10.83 -16.66 16.00
N GLU A 78 -9.78 -16.57 15.17
CA GLU A 78 -9.45 -15.33 14.46
C GLU A 78 -10.53 -14.97 13.45
N ALA A 79 -10.95 -13.70 13.49
CA ALA A 79 -11.94 -13.13 12.59
C ALA A 79 -13.22 -13.99 12.42
N LEU A 80 -13.71 -14.57 13.53
CA LEU A 80 -14.86 -15.48 13.57
C LEU A 80 -14.69 -16.69 12.64
N GLY A 81 -13.48 -17.27 12.63
CA GLY A 81 -13.09 -18.37 11.75
C GLY A 81 -12.88 -17.91 10.31
N GLY A 82 -12.28 -16.73 10.12
CA GLY A 82 -12.02 -16.15 8.80
C GLY A 82 -13.24 -15.64 8.04
N ARG A 83 -14.34 -15.32 8.72
CA ARG A 83 -15.58 -14.82 8.08
C ARG A 83 -15.49 -13.37 7.62
N TYR A 84 -14.54 -12.61 8.16
CA TYR A 84 -14.28 -11.25 7.75
C TYR A 84 -12.78 -10.95 7.75
N PHE A 85 -12.43 -9.84 7.12
CA PHE A 85 -11.11 -9.24 7.16
C PHE A 85 -11.28 -7.76 7.51
N TRP A 86 -10.45 -7.22 8.40
CA TRP A 86 -10.55 -5.83 8.82
C TRP A 86 -9.19 -5.29 9.27
N VAL A 87 -8.91 -4.07 8.86
CA VAL A 87 -7.76 -3.25 9.26
C VAL A 87 -8.18 -1.78 9.16
N SER A 88 -7.70 -0.93 10.08
CA SER A 88 -8.16 0.44 10.25
C SER A 88 -7.90 1.36 9.05
N ASP A 89 -6.77 1.16 8.38
CA ASP A 89 -6.28 1.91 7.22
C ASP A 89 -5.99 0.98 6.04
N GLY A 90 -6.86 -0.02 5.85
CA GLY A 90 -6.72 -1.01 4.80
C GLY A 90 -7.02 -0.50 3.40
N LEU A 91 -6.09 -0.74 2.48
CA LEU A 91 -6.32 -0.63 1.04
C LEU A 91 -6.18 -2.00 0.38
N ILE A 92 -7.24 -2.49 -0.26
CA ILE A 92 -7.17 -3.72 -1.06
C ILE A 92 -6.86 -3.36 -2.51
N VAL A 93 -5.74 -3.86 -3.03
CA VAL A 93 -5.35 -3.76 -4.44
C VAL A 93 -5.53 -5.09 -5.15
N ARG A 94 -5.54 -5.06 -6.49
CA ARG A 94 -5.68 -6.28 -7.29
C ARG A 94 -4.37 -7.04 -7.40
N ASP A 95 -3.33 -6.36 -7.88
CA ASP A 95 -2.09 -6.98 -8.32
C ASP A 95 -0.98 -6.72 -7.29
N PRO A 96 -0.11 -7.72 -7.02
CA PRO A 96 0.98 -7.59 -6.06
C PRO A 96 2.08 -6.63 -6.55
N GLY A 97 3.00 -6.35 -5.63
CA GLY A 97 4.26 -5.68 -5.91
C GLY A 97 4.25 -4.18 -5.67
N ILE A 98 5.40 -3.66 -5.25
CA ILE A 98 5.58 -2.25 -4.93
C ILE A 98 5.31 -1.35 -6.13
N GLY A 99 5.63 -1.81 -7.34
CA GLY A 99 5.33 -1.09 -8.58
C GLY A 99 3.83 -0.89 -8.79
N SER A 100 3.05 -1.97 -8.68
CA SER A 100 1.58 -1.95 -8.77
C SER A 100 0.98 -1.00 -7.73
N MET A 101 1.38 -1.17 -6.46
CA MET A 101 0.89 -0.36 -5.33
C MET A 101 1.23 1.12 -5.48
N THR A 102 2.44 1.46 -5.96
CA THR A 102 2.81 2.85 -6.28
C THR A 102 1.91 3.43 -7.36
N GLY A 103 1.57 2.65 -8.39
CA GLY A 103 0.66 3.08 -9.46
C GLY A 103 -0.75 3.37 -8.95
N VAL A 104 -1.25 2.55 -8.01
CA VAL A 104 -2.53 2.81 -7.33
C VAL A 104 -2.47 4.12 -6.54
N ILE A 105 -1.42 4.34 -5.74
CA ILE A 105 -1.26 5.58 -4.97
C ILE A 105 -1.23 6.81 -5.89
N ALA A 106 -0.50 6.74 -7.00
CA ALA A 106 -0.46 7.82 -7.99
C ALA A 106 -1.85 8.12 -8.57
N GLY A 107 -2.59 7.08 -8.98
CA GLY A 107 -3.96 7.23 -9.49
C GLY A 107 -4.93 7.84 -8.46
N LEU A 108 -4.83 7.44 -7.19
CA LEU A 108 -5.66 8.00 -6.11
C LEU A 108 -5.38 9.49 -5.87
N ILE A 109 -4.11 9.90 -5.96
CA ILE A 109 -3.71 11.32 -5.84
C ILE A 109 -4.22 12.11 -7.04
N GLU A 110 -4.05 11.60 -8.26
CA GLU A 110 -4.50 12.26 -9.49
C GLU A 110 -6.03 12.44 -9.54
N ASN A 111 -6.78 11.48 -9.01
CA ASN A 111 -8.25 11.52 -8.96
C ASN A 111 -8.80 12.27 -7.73
N GLY A 112 -7.96 12.70 -6.79
CA GLY A 112 -8.37 13.39 -5.57
C GLY A 112 -9.06 12.50 -4.52
N GLU A 113 -8.90 11.17 -4.62
CA GLU A 113 -9.51 10.18 -3.73
C GLU A 113 -8.61 9.80 -2.55
N PHE A 114 -7.32 10.13 -2.64
CA PHE A 114 -6.28 9.74 -1.69
C PHE A 114 -6.63 10.03 -0.22
N CYS A 115 -7.06 11.26 0.10
CA CYS A 115 -7.34 11.70 1.48
C CYS A 115 -8.55 11.00 2.13
N GLY A 116 -9.41 10.33 1.34
CA GLY A 116 -10.54 9.56 1.86
C GLY A 116 -10.20 8.09 2.13
N ILE A 117 -9.05 7.62 1.65
CA ILE A 117 -8.61 6.22 1.73
C ILE A 117 -7.45 6.07 2.70
N PHE A 118 -6.45 6.95 2.63
CA PHE A 118 -5.30 6.92 3.54
C PHE A 118 -5.61 7.64 4.84
N GLN A 119 -5.02 7.19 5.93
CA GLN A 119 -5.11 7.88 7.22
C GLN A 119 -4.02 8.92 7.35
N ARG A 120 -4.38 10.14 7.74
CA ARG A 120 -3.41 11.21 7.97
C ARG A 120 -2.69 11.00 9.29
N VAL A 121 -1.37 11.08 9.30
CA VAL A 121 -0.58 11.15 10.53
C VAL A 121 -0.72 12.56 11.10
N ILE A 122 -1.37 12.67 12.25
CA ILE A 122 -1.44 13.90 13.04
C ILE A 122 -0.45 13.71 14.19
N ASN A 123 0.58 14.56 14.24
CA ASN A 123 1.43 14.63 15.43
C ASN A 123 0.66 15.45 16.48
N ASP A 124 0.37 14.84 17.62
CA ASP A 124 -0.06 15.55 18.84
C ASP A 124 1.11 16.32 19.48
#